data_AF-A0A537NUN1-F1
#
_entry.id   AF-A0A537NUN1-F1
#
_cell.length_a   1.000
_cell.length_b   1.000
_cell.length_c   1.000
_cell.angle_alpha   90.00
_cell.angle_beta   90.00
_cell.angle_gamma   90.00
#
_symmetry.space_group_name_H-M   'P 1'
#
loop_
_entity.id
_entity.type
_entity.pdbx_description
1 polymer ?
#
loop_
_entity_poly.entity_id
_entity_poly.type
_entity_poly.pdbx_seq_one_letter_code
_entity_poly.pdbx_strand_id
1 'polypeptide(L)'
;MTDFTPREIVSELDRHIVGQKDAKRAVAVALRNRWRRKQLEGSLREEVMPKNILMIGPTGVGKTEIARRLAKLANAPFIKVEATKF
;
A
#
# COMPACT_ATOMS: atom_id res chain seq x y z
N MET A 1 -8.92 11.88 -0.80
CA MET A 1 -8.03 10.76 -0.38
C MET A 1 -8.83 10.00 0.64
N THR A 2 -9.07 8.71 0.42
CA THR A 2 -10.09 7.96 1.13
C THR A 2 -9.72 7.70 2.59
N ASP A 3 -10.68 7.88 3.51
CA ASP A 3 -10.49 7.74 4.96
C ASP A 3 -10.50 6.28 5.44
N PHE A 4 -10.24 5.34 4.54
CA PHE A 4 -10.32 3.91 4.84
C PHE A 4 -9.45 3.53 6.04
N THR A 5 -10.03 2.74 6.92
CA THR A 5 -9.33 2.02 7.96
C THR A 5 -8.51 0.89 7.35
N PRO A 6 -7.47 0.39 8.06
CA PRO A 6 -6.71 -0.75 7.58
C PRO A 6 -7.57 -2.00 7.30
N ARG A 7 -8.66 -2.20 8.05
CA ARG A 7 -9.57 -3.34 7.86
C ARG A 7 -10.37 -3.20 6.56
N GLU A 8 -10.87 -2.01 6.25
CA GLU A 8 -11.58 -1.74 4.99
C GLU A 8 -10.66 -1.90 3.78
N ILE A 9 -9.41 -1.45 3.88
CA ILE A 9 -8.42 -1.64 2.81
C ILE A 9 -8.18 -3.13 2.57
N VAL A 10 -7.98 -3.92 3.63
CA VAL A 10 -7.80 -5.38 3.51
C VAL A 10 -9.04 -6.03 2.90
N SER A 11 -10.24 -5.66 3.36
CA SER A 11 -11.50 -6.20 2.84
C SER A 11 -11.70 -5.89 1.36
N GLU A 12 -11.28 -4.72 0.88
CA GLU A 12 -11.35 -4.38 -0.54
C GLU A 12 -10.31 -5.17 -1.35
N LEU A 13 -9.11 -5.36 -0.81
CA LEU A 13 -8.10 -6.20 -1.44
C LEU A 13 -8.50 -7.67 -1.48
N ASP A 14 -9.28 -8.16 -0.52
CA ASP A 14 -9.82 -9.53 -0.49
C ASP A 14 -10.76 -9.82 -1.67
N ARG A 15 -11.41 -8.80 -2.26
CA ARG A 15 -12.26 -8.94 -3.45
C ARG A 15 -11.50 -9.27 -4.73
N HIS A 16 -10.18 -9.06 -4.73
CA HIS A 16 -9.34 -9.17 -5.93
C HIS A 16 -8.15 -10.11 -5.77
N ILE A 17 -7.64 -10.27 -4.55
CA ILE A 17 -6.48 -11.12 -4.26
C ILE A 17 -6.92 -12.19 -3.27
N VAL A 18 -6.68 -13.46 -3.57
CA VAL A 18 -6.94 -14.56 -2.63
C VAL A 18 -5.73 -14.77 -1.73
N GLY A 19 -5.93 -14.91 -0.41
CA GLY A 19 -4.84 -15.16 0.54
C GLY A 19 -3.95 -13.92 0.80
N GLN A 20 -2.64 -14.13 0.95
CA GLN A 20 -1.63 -13.05 1.13
C GLN A 20 -1.93 -12.05 2.27
N LYS A 21 -2.43 -12.56 3.41
CA LYS A 21 -2.94 -11.73 4.52
C LYS A 21 -1.90 -10.73 5.04
N ASP A 22 -0.65 -11.16 5.18
CA ASP A 22 0.43 -10.31 5.71
C ASP A 22 0.78 -9.18 4.75
N ALA A 23 0.86 -9.47 3.45
CA ALA A 23 1.10 -8.46 2.43
C ALA A 23 -0.03 -7.43 2.37
N LYS A 24 -1.29 -7.87 2.44
CA LYS A 24 -2.46 -6.96 2.50
C LYS A 24 -2.44 -6.08 3.73
N ARG A 25 -2.13 -6.64 4.91
CA ARG A 25 -2.00 -5.88 6.15
C ARG A 25 -0.87 -4.85 6.08
N ALA A 26 0.29 -5.23 5.54
CA ALA A 26 1.43 -4.34 5.38
C ALA A 26 1.08 -3.13 4.51
N VAL A 27 0.47 -3.36 3.35
CA VAL A 27 0.08 -2.25 2.45
C VAL A 27 -1.04 -1.38 3.03
N ALA A 28 -1.98 -1.98 3.76
CA ALA A 28 -3.06 -1.24 4.42
C ALA A 28 -2.52 -0.29 5.50
N VAL A 29 -1.55 -0.75 6.31
CA VAL A 29 -0.88 0.08 7.30
C VAL A 29 -0.08 1.20 6.64
N ALA A 30 0.67 0.91 5.58
CA ALA A 30 1.43 1.92 4.86
C ALA A 30 0.52 3.01 4.26
N LEU A 31 -0.61 2.63 3.68
CA LEU A 31 -1.60 3.60 3.17
C LEU A 31 -2.22 4.41 4.31
N ARG A 32 -2.62 3.77 5.42
CA ARG A 32 -3.18 4.47 6.58
C ARG A 32 -2.18 5.44 7.21
N ASN A 33 -0.90 5.11 7.22
CA ASN A 33 0.14 6.01 7.74
C ASN A 33 0.25 7.28 6.90
N ARG A 34 -0.04 7.25 5.59
CA ARG A 34 -0.11 8.48 4.78
C ARG A 34 -1.27 9.38 5.21
N TRP A 35 -2.42 8.79 5.54
CA TRP A 35 -3.55 9.54 6.10
C TRP A 35 -3.19 10.13 7.47
N ARG A 36 -2.61 9.32 8.38
CA ARG A 36 -2.19 9.77 9.72
C ARG A 36 -1.19 10.92 9.65
N ARG A 37 -0.22 10.84 8.74
CA ARG A 37 0.76 11.91 8.50
C ARG A 37 0.09 13.23 8.13
N LYS A 38 -1.01 13.22 7.37
CA LYS A 38 -1.73 14.44 7.01
C LYS A 38 -2.42 15.11 8.20
N GLN A 39 -2.70 14.36 9.26
CA GLN A 39 -3.27 14.86 10.52
C GLN A 39 -2.20 15.42 11.47
N LEU A 40 -0.91 15.27 11.15
CA LEU A 40 0.18 15.84 11.93
C LEU A 40 0.41 17.30 11.53
N GLU A 41 0.83 18.12 12.48
CA GLU A 41 1.14 19.54 12.30
C GLU A 41 2.65 19.81 12.44
N GLY A 42 3.08 20.96 11.91
CA GLY A 42 4.44 21.47 12.09
C GLY A 42 5.56 20.56 11.58
N SER A 43 6.71 20.64 12.24
CA SER A 43 7.94 19.90 11.91
C SER A 43 7.74 18.38 11.94
N LEU A 44 6.88 17.87 12.82
CA LEU A 44 6.64 16.44 12.96
C LEU A 44 6.09 15.82 11.66
N ARG A 45 5.28 16.57 10.89
CA ARG A 45 4.77 16.09 9.60
C ARG A 45 5.86 15.93 8.55
N GLU A 46 6.91 16.72 8.62
CA GLU A 46 8.06 16.67 7.69
C GLU A 46 8.98 15.50 8.03
N GLU A 47 9.19 15.23 9.32
CA GLU A 47 10.01 14.12 9.81
C GLU A 47 9.42 12.73 9.52
N VAL A 48 8.10 12.60 9.45
CA VAL A 48 7.45 11.31 9.18
C VAL A 48 7.57 10.93 7.71
N MET A 49 8.55 10.08 7.42
CA MET A 49 8.75 9.50 6.10
C MET A 49 7.77 8.36 5.76
N PRO A 50 7.43 8.17 4.46
CA PRO A 50 6.66 7.01 4.01
C PRO A 50 7.32 5.69 4.41
N LYS A 51 6.51 4.72 4.84
CA LYS A 51 6.97 3.36 5.14
C LYS A 51 6.94 2.53 3.86
N ASN A 52 8.08 2.45 3.19
CA ASN A 52 8.26 1.63 1.98
C ASN A 52 8.17 0.13 2.32
N ILE A 53 7.75 -0.67 1.35
CA ILE A 53 7.49 -2.11 1.54
C ILE A 53 8.34 -2.90 0.54
N LEU A 54 9.05 -3.90 1.05
CA LEU A 54 9.69 -4.94 0.24
C LEU A 54 8.83 -6.21 0.31
N MET A 55 8.31 -6.66 -0.83
CA MET A 55 7.54 -7.91 -0.91
C MET A 55 8.45 -9.06 -1.37
N ILE A 56 8.60 -10.08 -0.53
CA ILE A 56 9.41 -11.27 -0.81
C ILE A 56 8.48 -12.46 -1.09
N GLY A 57 8.72 -13.18 -2.19
CA GLY A 57 7.95 -14.37 -2.56
C GLY A 57 8.12 -14.76 -4.03
N PRO A 58 7.67 -15.95 -4.44
CA PRO A 58 7.83 -16.44 -5.81
C PRO A 58 6.98 -15.64 -6.82
N THR A 59 7.23 -15.83 -8.12
CA THR A 59 6.42 -15.22 -9.18
C THR A 59 4.97 -15.74 -9.13
N GLY A 60 4.01 -14.97 -9.67
CA GLY A 60 2.60 -15.39 -9.74
C GLY A 60 1.77 -15.28 -8.46
N VAL A 61 2.36 -15.07 -7.28
CA VAL A 61 1.61 -15.02 -5.99
C VAL A 61 0.80 -13.74 -5.73
N GLY A 62 0.77 -12.80 -6.67
CA GLY A 62 -0.04 -11.58 -6.56
C GLY A 62 0.66 -10.33 -6.00
N LYS A 63 1.99 -10.32 -5.84
CA LYS A 63 2.76 -9.14 -5.35
C LYS A 63 2.42 -7.84 -6.11
N THR A 64 2.50 -7.90 -7.44
CA THR A 64 2.21 -6.74 -8.30
C THR A 64 0.72 -6.37 -8.29
N GLU A 65 -0.18 -7.35 -8.17
CA GLU A 65 -1.62 -7.11 -8.16
C GLU A 65 -2.07 -6.42 -6.87
N ILE A 66 -1.48 -6.78 -5.72
CA ILE A 66 -1.71 -6.05 -4.46
C ILE A 66 -1.35 -4.57 -4.62
N ALA A 67 -0.17 -4.26 -5.17
CA ALA A 67 0.26 -2.87 -5.37
C ALA A 67 -0.65 -2.11 -6.36
N ARG A 68 -1.03 -2.76 -7.47
CA ARG A 68 -1.92 -2.19 -8.49
C ARG A 68 -3.31 -1.88 -7.92
N ARG A 69 -3.91 -2.83 -7.18
CA ARG A 69 -5.25 -2.67 -6.57
C ARG A 69 -5.24 -1.63 -5.47
N LEU A 70 -4.18 -1.60 -4.65
CA LEU A 70 -4.01 -0.57 -3.64
C LEU A 70 -3.98 0.84 -4.26
N ALA A 71 -3.25 1.03 -5.36
CA ALA A 71 -3.19 2.33 -6.03
C ALA A 71 -4.55 2.73 -6.61
N LYS A 72 -5.28 1.79 -7.23
CA LYS A 72 -6.65 2.02 -7.71
C LYS A 72 -7.59 2.41 -6.56
N LEU A 73 -7.52 1.71 -5.43
CA LEU A 73 -8.32 2.00 -4.23
C LEU A 73 -8.02 3.39 -3.65
N ALA A 74 -6.76 3.79 -3.65
CA ALA A 74 -6.31 5.07 -3.14
C ALA A 74 -6.52 6.24 -4.14
N ASN A 75 -7.01 5.94 -5.35
CA ASN A 75 -7.00 6.85 -6.51
C ASN A 75 -5.62 7.52 -6.69
N ALA A 76 -4.57 6.70 -6.66
CA ALA A 76 -3.18 7.15 -6.71
C ALA A 76 -2.52 6.76 -8.05
N PRO A 77 -1.60 7.59 -8.58
CA PRO A 77 -0.77 7.21 -9.72
C PRO A 77 0.01 5.92 -9.44
N PHE A 78 0.09 5.03 -10.43
CA PHE A 78 0.79 3.75 -10.32
C PHE A 78 1.72 3.53 -11.51
N ILE A 79 2.94 3.10 -11.23
CA ILE A 79 3.93 2.73 -12.23
C ILE A 79 4.62 1.42 -11.81
N LYS A 80 4.83 0.52 -12.78
CA LYS A 80 5.66 -0.70 -12.63
C LYS A 80 6.91 -0.49 -13.47
N VAL A 81 8.08 -0.69 -12.86
CA VAL A 81 9.38 -0.70 -13.53
C VAL A 81 10.11 -1.99 -13.14
N GLU A 82 10.93 -2.52 -14.04
CA GLU A 82 11.79 -3.67 -13.79
C GLU A 82 13.20 -3.19 -13.45
N ALA A 83 13.74 -3.64 -12.33
CA ALA A 83 15.00 -3.12 -11.79
C ALA A 83 16.19 -3.37 -12.73
N THR A 84 16.20 -4.51 -13.43
CA THR A 84 17.25 -4.91 -14.39
C THR A 84 17.19 -4.16 -15.72
N LYS A 85 16.27 -3.20 -15.88
CA LYS A 85 16.23 -2.33 -17.06
C LYS A 85 17.39 -1.31 -17.07
N PHE A 86 18.01 -1.09 -15.92
CA PHE A 86 19.13 -0.17 -15.69
C PHE A 86 20.38 -0.95 -15.33
#